data_AF-A0A6N4DGB3-F1
#
_entry.id   AF-A0A6N4DGB3-F1
#
_cell.length_a   1.000
_cell.length_b   1.000
_cell.length_c   1.000
_cell.angle_alpha   90.00
_cell.angle_beta   90.00
_cell.angle_gamma   90.00
#
_symmetry.space_group_name_H-M   'P 1'
#
loop_
_entity.id
_entity.type
_entity.pdbx_description
1 polymer ?
#
loop_
_entity_poly.entity_id
_entity_poly.type
_entity_poly.pdbx_seq_one_letter_code
_entity_poly.pdbx_strand_id
1 'polypeptide(L)' 'MNSFSKVSVIGLGYIGLPTAAVFARQGVQVVGVDVNPKAVDTINQGRIHIVEP' A
#
# COMPACT_ATOMS: atom_id res chain seq x y z
N MET A 1 -18.71 -0.31 -17.00
CA MET A 1 -17.94 -0.73 -15.79
C MET A 1 -17.43 0.54 -15.15
N ASN A 2 -17.75 0.80 -13.87
CA ASN A 2 -17.20 1.96 -13.18
C ASN A 2 -15.72 1.71 -12.91
N SER A 3 -14.86 2.62 -13.36
CA SER A 3 -13.43 2.61 -13.04
C SER A 3 -13.22 3.42 -11.76
N PHE A 4 -12.53 2.84 -10.78
CA PHE A 4 -12.20 3.55 -9.54
C PHE A 4 -10.92 4.33 -9.74
N SER A 5 -10.96 5.64 -9.47
CA SER A 5 -9.79 6.53 -9.58
C SER A 5 -8.94 6.57 -8.31
N LYS A 6 -9.51 6.18 -7.16
CA LYS A 6 -8.85 6.22 -5.85
C LYS A 6 -9.30 5.08 -4.95
N VAL A 7 -8.35 4.47 -4.23
CA VAL A 7 -8.61 3.40 -3.25
C VAL A 7 -7.81 3.61 -1.97
N SER A 8 -8.34 3.12 -0.86
CA SER A 8 -7.62 3.05 0.42
C SER A 8 -7.38 1.60 0.80
N VAL A 9 -6.17 1.28 1.25
CA VAL A 9 -5.82 -0.06 1.75
C VAL A 9 -5.54 0.05 3.24
N ILE A 10 -6.35 -0.63 4.04
CA ILE A 10 -6.24 -0.64 5.51
C ILE A 10 -5.48 -1.89 5.94
N GLY A 11 -4.35 -1.70 6.60
CA GLY A 11 -3.34 -2.72 6.89
C GLY A 11 -2.32 -2.83 5.77
N LEU A 12 -1.04 -2.60 6.07
CA LEU A 12 0.09 -2.61 5.14
C LEU A 12 1.08 -3.72 5.45
N GLY A 13 0.57 -4.85 5.96
CA GLY A 13 1.34 -6.09 6.14
C GLY A 13 1.52 -6.86 4.83
N TYR A 14 1.76 -8.17 4.97
CA TYR A 14 2.12 -9.08 3.87
C TYR A 14 1.19 -9.06 2.66
N ILE A 15 -0.13 -8.89 2.84
CA ILE A 15 -1.08 -8.84 1.71
C ILE A 15 -1.40 -7.40 1.30
N GLY A 16 -1.55 -6.52 2.28
CA GLY A 16 -2.03 -5.17 2.05
C GLY A 16 -1.03 -4.31 1.28
N LEU A 17 0.25 -4.33 1.66
CA LEU A 17 1.27 -3.52 0.99
C LEU A 17 1.46 -3.94 -0.49
N PRO A 18 1.62 -5.24 -0.82
CA PRO A 18 1.75 -5.65 -2.23
C PRO A 18 0.50 -5.34 -3.04
N THR A 19 -0.69 -5.54 -2.46
CA THR A 19 -1.96 -5.18 -3.12
C THR A 19 -2.04 -3.68 -3.41
N ALA A 20 -1.68 -2.84 -2.43
CA ALA A 20 -1.59 -1.39 -2.59
C ALA A 20 -0.61 -1.00 -3.70
N ALA A 21 0.57 -1.64 -3.73
CA ALA A 21 1.59 -1.39 -4.75
C ALA A 21 1.11 -1.78 -6.16
N VAL A 22 0.40 -2.91 -6.31
CA VAL A 22 -0.17 -3.32 -7.61
C VAL A 22 -1.19 -2.29 -8.10
N PHE A 23 -2.10 -1.82 -7.24
CA PHE A 23 -3.06 -0.77 -7.64
C PHE A 23 -2.37 0.53 -8.06
N ALA A 24 -1.37 0.98 -7.27
CA ALA A 24 -0.61 2.17 -7.59
C ALA A 24 0.14 2.04 -8.93
N ARG A 25 0.73 0.87 -9.19
CA ARG A 25 1.42 0.56 -10.46
C ARG A 25 0.48 0.57 -11.66
N GLN A 26 -0.81 0.27 -11.48
CA GLN A 26 -1.84 0.36 -12.53
C GLN A 26 -2.41 1.79 -12.71
N GLY A 27 -1.84 2.79 -12.03
CA GLY A 27 -2.24 4.19 -12.16
C GLY A 27 -3.42 4.61 -11.29
N VAL A 28 -3.87 3.75 -10.36
CA VAL A 28 -4.89 4.12 -9.38
C VAL A 28 -4.24 4.91 -8.24
N GLN A 29 -4.88 5.99 -7.78
CA GLN A 29 -4.40 6.68 -6.59
C GLN A 29 -4.65 5.82 -5.34
N VAL A 30 -3.59 5.47 -4.61
CA VAL A 30 -3.70 4.63 -3.41
C VAL A 30 -3.35 5.41 -2.15
N VAL A 31 -4.17 5.25 -1.10
CA VAL A 31 -3.86 5.70 0.27
C VAL A 31 -3.68 4.47 1.15
N GLY A 32 -2.45 4.19 1.57
CA GLY A 32 -2.16 3.14 2.55
C GLY A 32 -2.38 3.64 3.97
N VAL A 33 -3.02 2.84 4.81
CA VAL A 33 -3.25 3.13 6.23
C VAL A 33 -2.80 1.93 7.05
N ASP A 34 -1.96 2.16 8.06
CA ASP A 34 -1.59 1.14 9.04
C ASP A 34 -1.58 1.76 10.43
N VAL A 35 -1.84 0.94 11.46
CA VAL A 35 -1.79 1.37 12.86
C VAL A 35 -0.37 1.52 13.37
N ASN A 36 0.59 0.84 12.72
CA ASN A 36 1.99 0.88 13.08
C ASN A 36 2.69 2.05 12.36
N PRO A 37 3.04 3.15 13.08
CA PRO A 37 3.70 4.30 12.46
C PRO A 37 5.04 3.93 11.82
N LYS A 38 5.78 2.94 12.36
CA LYS A 38 7.05 2.49 11.78
C LYS A 38 6.87 1.89 10.39
N ALA A 39 5.78 1.15 10.16
CA ALA A 39 5.47 0.58 8.85
C ALA A 39 5.19 1.71 7.85
N VAL A 40 4.34 2.66 8.23
CA VAL A 40 4.00 3.85 7.42
C VAL A 40 5.25 4.65 7.06
N ASP A 41 6.09 4.98 8.03
CA ASP A 41 7.32 5.76 7.81
C ASP A 41 8.31 5.02 6.90
N THR A 42 8.47 3.71 7.10
CA THR A 42 9.35 2.88 6.27
C THR A 42 8.88 2.86 4.82
N ILE A 43 7.58 2.66 4.58
CA ILE A 43 6.98 2.63 3.24
C ILE A 43 7.07 4.00 2.56
N ASN A 44 6.80 5.09 3.29
CA ASN A 44 6.90 6.45 2.75
C ASN A 44 8.32 6.84 2.35
N GLN A 45 9.33 6.15 2.88
CA GLN A 45 10.74 6.31 2.47
C GLN A 45 11.13 5.38 1.31
N GLY A 46 10.17 4.68 0.71
CA GLY A 46 10.42 3.71 -0.37
C GLY A 46 11.08 2.42 0.12
N ARG A 47 11.04 2.14 1.43
CA ARG A 47 11.62 0.92 2.03
C ARG A 47 10.52 -0.09 2.35
N ILE A 48 10.90 -1.36 2.42
CA ILE A 48 10.00 -2.44 2.77
C ILE A 48 10.20 -2.83 4.24
N HIS A 49 9.10 -3.05 4.97
CA HIS A 49 9.12 -3.51 6.37
C HIS A 49 8.75 -4.99 6.52
N ILE A 50 8.37 -5.62 5.41
CA ILE A 50 8.07 -7.06 5.29
C ILE A 50 9.08 -7.70 4.33
N VAL A 51 9.37 -8.99 4.51
CA VAL A 51 10.15 -9.76 3.55
C VAL A 51 9.18 -10.51 2.66
N GLU A 52 9.24 -10.25 1.34
CA GLU A 52 8.61 -11.09 0.33
C GLU A 52 9.66 -12.06 -0.25
N PRO A 53 9.31 -13.33 -0.52
CA PRO A 53 10.19 -14.27 -1.23
C PRO A 53 10.40 -13.91 -2.72
#